data_AF-A0A7J4S6M7-F1
#
_entry.id   AF-A0A7J4S6M7-F1
#
_cell.length_a   1.000
_cell.length_b   1.000
_cell.length_c   1.000
_cell.angle_alpha   90.00
_cell.angle_beta   90.00
_cell.angle_gamma   90.00
#
_symmetry.space_group_name_H-M   'P 1'
#
loop_
_entity.id
_entity.type
_entity.pdbx_description
1 polymer ?
#
loop_
_entity_poly.entity_id
_entity_poly.type
_entity_poly.pdbx_seq_one_letter_code
_entity_poly.pdbx_strand_id
1 'polypeptide(L)'
;MIVHAAFGEVVNVTLGDLLEELLARKHLVRFWWTDPYRILYELVADTRELDVEAVVDDLLRIDDETLEGGVQALLEDHLPLGYYMKFIAERFGAIRRGLTMGEGEMNSLEVRFANTPIADEAVREALLLHADFERVREIIGK
;
A
#
# COMPACT_ATOMS: atom_id res chain seq x y z
N MET A 1 14.46 -3.77 10.08
CA MET A 1 14.60 -4.99 9.25
C MET A 1 14.76 -4.56 7.80
N ILE A 2 15.62 -5.26 7.03
CA ILE A 2 15.79 -5.01 5.58
C ILE A 2 15.41 -6.28 4.84
N VAL A 3 14.48 -6.15 3.88
CA VAL A 3 14.09 -7.21 2.96
C VAL A 3 14.75 -6.91 1.61
N HIS A 4 15.62 -7.79 1.14
CA HIS A 4 16.21 -7.69 -0.19
C HIS A 4 15.22 -8.24 -1.22
N ALA A 5 14.74 -7.39 -2.12
CA ALA A 5 13.68 -7.70 -3.07
C ALA A 5 13.91 -6.97 -4.40
N ALA A 6 14.46 -7.67 -5.39
CA ALA A 6 14.76 -7.10 -6.71
C ALA A 6 13.58 -7.28 -7.69
N PHE A 7 12.37 -6.94 -7.25
CA PHE A 7 11.14 -7.11 -8.03
C PHE A 7 10.65 -5.82 -8.71
N GLY A 8 11.32 -4.69 -8.45
CA GLY A 8 10.94 -3.39 -9.00
C GLY A 8 9.99 -2.62 -8.09
N GLU A 9 9.80 -1.33 -8.39
CA GLU A 9 9.10 -0.37 -7.53
C GLU A 9 7.67 -0.80 -7.18
N VAL A 10 6.82 -1.05 -8.17
CA VAL A 10 5.39 -1.33 -7.93
C VAL A 10 5.17 -2.60 -7.11
N VAL A 11 5.93 -3.66 -7.42
CA VAL A 11 5.87 -4.92 -6.68
C VAL A 11 6.38 -4.73 -5.25
N ASN A 12 7.48 -4.00 -5.07
CA ASN A 12 8.05 -3.75 -3.75
C ASN A 12 7.18 -2.82 -2.90
N VAL A 13 6.47 -1.86 -3.51
CA VAL A 13 5.48 -1.03 -2.81
C VAL A 13 4.33 -1.91 -2.31
N THR A 14 3.76 -2.72 -3.20
CA THR A 14 2.62 -3.61 -2.86
C THR A 14 3.01 -4.63 -1.77
N LEU A 15 4.18 -5.27 -1.91
CA LEU A 15 4.71 -6.18 -0.89
C LEU A 15 5.04 -5.43 0.41
N GLY A 16 5.54 -4.21 0.26
CA GLY A 16 5.86 -3.24 1.29
C GLY A 16 4.70 -3.01 2.24
N ASP A 17 3.60 -2.53 1.65
CA ASP A 17 2.33 -2.27 2.31
C ASP A 17 1.76 -3.54 2.97
N LEU A 18 1.80 -4.69 2.27
CA LEU A 18 1.26 -5.95 2.81
C LEU A 18 1.98 -6.36 4.10
N LEU A 19 3.31 -6.37 4.09
CA LEU A 19 4.07 -6.79 5.27
C LEU A 19 4.00 -5.71 6.37
N GLU A 20 3.89 -4.43 6.01
CA GLU A 20 3.64 -3.36 6.98
C GLU A 20 2.35 -3.62 7.73
N GLU A 21 1.24 -3.86 7.02
CA GLU A 21 -0.08 -4.14 7.60
C GLU A 21 -0.01 -5.33 8.57
N LEU A 22 0.67 -6.41 8.19
CA LEU A 22 0.86 -7.59 9.04
C LEU A 22 1.71 -7.31 10.30
N LEU A 23 2.77 -6.50 10.16
CA LEU A 23 3.61 -6.09 11.28
C LEU A 23 2.90 -5.08 12.19
N ALA A 24 2.07 -4.19 11.62
CA ALA A 24 1.32 -3.16 12.32
C ALA A 24 0.26 -3.77 13.24
N ARG A 25 -0.43 -4.82 12.79
CA ARG A 25 -1.36 -5.63 13.63
C ARG A 25 -0.69 -6.22 14.88
N LYS A 26 0.63 -6.45 14.82
CA LYS A 26 1.46 -6.93 15.94
C LYS A 26 2.17 -5.79 16.70
N HIS A 27 1.93 -4.52 16.33
CA HIS A 27 2.62 -3.33 16.84
C HIS A 27 4.15 -3.39 16.71
N LEU A 28 4.66 -4.02 15.66
CA LEU A 28 6.08 -4.25 15.46
C LEU A 28 6.76 -3.23 14.54
N VAL A 29 6.00 -2.49 13.72
CA VAL A 29 6.53 -1.51 12.77
C VAL A 29 6.09 -0.10 13.13
N ARG A 30 6.98 0.88 12.91
CA ARG A 30 6.70 2.31 13.04
C ARG A 30 6.62 3.01 11.70
N PHE A 31 7.51 2.63 10.79
CA PHE A 31 7.69 3.27 9.50
C PHE A 31 8.28 2.26 8.52
N TRP A 32 8.02 2.44 7.24
CA TRP A 32 8.66 1.66 6.20
C TRP A 32 8.94 2.53 4.97
N TRP A 33 9.89 2.08 4.15
CA TRP A 33 10.27 2.72 2.92
C TRP A 33 10.83 1.69 1.94
N THR A 34 10.74 1.95 0.64
CA THR A 34 11.25 1.05 -0.39
C THR A 34 11.92 1.79 -1.53
N ASP A 35 12.81 1.05 -2.21
CA ASP A 35 13.31 1.35 -3.54
C ASP A 35 13.13 0.09 -4.44
N PRO A 36 13.48 0.13 -5.74
CA PRO A 36 13.27 -1.00 -6.63
C PRO A 36 14.01 -2.30 -6.27
N TYR A 37 14.89 -2.30 -5.26
CA TYR A 37 15.75 -3.42 -4.87
C TYR A 37 15.59 -3.90 -3.43
N ARG A 38 14.93 -3.13 -2.56
CA ARG A 38 14.77 -3.48 -1.14
C ARG A 38 13.61 -2.76 -0.48
N ILE A 39 13.20 -3.33 0.65
CA ILE A 39 12.21 -2.77 1.55
C ILE A 39 12.85 -2.63 2.93
N LEU A 40 12.68 -1.47 3.56
CA LEU A 40 13.19 -1.14 4.89
C LEU A 40 12.00 -0.98 5.83
N TYR A 41 12.02 -1.69 6.94
CA TYR A 41 11.08 -1.54 8.05
C TYR A 41 11.81 -1.02 9.29
N GLU A 42 11.36 0.11 9.83
CA GLU A 42 11.71 0.59 11.16
C GLU A 42 10.84 -0.14 12.18
N LEU A 43 11.46 -1.02 12.96
CA LEU A 43 10.76 -1.79 13.99
C LEU A 43 10.70 -1.01 15.31
N VAL A 44 9.69 -1.30 16.12
CA VAL A 44 9.47 -0.65 17.42
C VAL A 44 10.48 -1.13 18.49
N ALA A 45 11.09 -2.31 18.28
CA ALA A 45 12.07 -2.92 19.18
C ALA A 45 13.36 -3.29 18.42
N ASP A 46 14.46 -3.45 19.16
CA ASP A 46 15.72 -3.94 18.61
C ASP A 46 15.91 -5.46 18.80
N THR A 47 17.00 -6.00 18.24
CA THR A 47 17.26 -7.45 18.18
C THR A 47 17.52 -8.10 19.54
N ARG A 48 17.63 -7.33 20.63
CA ARG A 48 17.77 -7.88 22.00
C ARG A 48 16.41 -8.25 22.59
N GLU A 49 15.35 -7.60 22.10
CA GLU A 49 13.98 -7.71 22.60
C GLU A 49 13.06 -8.43 21.61
N LEU A 50 13.46 -8.48 20.34
CA LEU A 50 12.70 -9.09 19.27
C LEU A 50 13.50 -10.20 18.57
N ASP A 51 12.92 -11.39 18.51
CA ASP A 51 13.41 -12.48 17.67
C ASP A 51 13.01 -12.19 16.21
N VAL A 52 13.96 -11.66 15.46
CA VAL A 52 13.76 -11.31 14.05
C VAL A 52 13.51 -12.56 13.19
N GLU A 53 14.12 -13.70 13.53
CA GLU A 53 13.95 -14.94 12.77
C GLU A 53 12.51 -15.45 12.92
N ALA A 54 11.96 -15.42 14.15
CA ALA A 54 10.57 -15.76 14.39
C ALA A 54 9.59 -14.83 13.64
N VAL A 55 9.88 -13.52 13.60
CA VAL A 55 9.07 -12.56 12.83
C VAL A 55 9.10 -12.88 11.33
N VAL A 56 10.27 -13.21 10.79
CA VAL A 56 10.40 -13.58 9.38
C VAL A 56 9.68 -14.89 9.08
N ASP A 57 9.82 -15.91 9.94
CA ASP A 57 9.12 -17.18 9.80
C ASP A 57 7.59 -17.00 9.81
N ASP A 58 7.07 -16.14 10.67
CA ASP A 58 5.65 -15.79 10.70
C ASP A 58 5.20 -15.15 9.38
N LEU A 59 5.99 -14.22 8.82
CA LEU A 59 5.67 -13.51 7.57
C LEU A 59 5.75 -14.44 6.34
N LEU A 60 6.67 -15.41 6.34
CA LEU A 60 6.84 -16.37 5.24
C LEU A 60 5.80 -17.50 5.25
N ARG A 61 5.05 -17.67 6.36
CA ARG A 61 4.10 -18.77 6.55
C ARG A 61 2.65 -18.29 6.63
N ILE A 62 2.36 -17.12 6.08
CA ILE A 62 0.98 -16.63 5.99
C ILE A 62 0.15 -17.58 5.12
N ASP A 63 -1.05 -17.91 5.61
CA ASP A 63 -2.03 -18.67 4.86
C ASP A 63 -2.76 -17.79 3.83
N ASP A 64 -3.45 -18.44 2.88
CA ASP A 64 -4.18 -17.76 1.81
C ASP A 64 -5.26 -16.81 2.36
N GLU A 65 -5.88 -17.14 3.49
CA GLU A 65 -6.90 -16.29 4.14
C GLU A 65 -6.28 -14.99 4.66
N THR A 66 -5.14 -15.09 5.33
CA THR A 66 -4.38 -13.93 5.83
C THR A 66 -3.86 -13.08 4.69
N LEU A 67 -3.37 -13.71 3.61
CA LEU A 67 -2.90 -13.01 2.41
C LEU A 67 -4.03 -12.21 1.76
N GLU A 68 -5.16 -12.84 1.47
CA GLU A 68 -6.29 -12.15 0.82
C GLU A 68 -6.89 -11.07 1.74
N GLY A 69 -6.95 -11.31 3.05
CA GLY A 69 -7.39 -10.31 4.01
C GLY A 69 -6.43 -9.11 4.11
N GLY A 70 -5.13 -9.34 3.97
CA GLY A 70 -4.13 -8.27 3.88
C GLY A 70 -4.29 -7.47 2.59
N VAL A 71 -4.35 -8.14 1.44
CA VAL A 71 -4.56 -7.51 0.13
C VAL A 71 -5.84 -6.68 0.10
N GLN A 72 -6.94 -7.18 0.68
CA GLN A 72 -8.18 -6.43 0.77
C GLN A 72 -8.01 -5.15 1.61
N ALA A 73 -7.32 -5.22 2.76
CA ALA A 73 -7.05 -4.03 3.57
C ALA A 73 -6.22 -2.98 2.81
N LEU A 74 -5.28 -3.40 1.95
CA LEU A 74 -4.51 -2.48 1.12
C LEU A 74 -5.39 -1.69 0.14
N LEU A 75 -6.41 -2.33 -0.42
CA LEU A 75 -7.36 -1.68 -1.34
C LEU A 75 -8.19 -0.62 -0.64
N GLU A 76 -8.50 -0.82 0.65
CA GLU A 76 -9.38 0.04 1.43
C GLU A 76 -8.62 1.20 2.08
N ASP A 77 -7.41 0.95 2.62
CA ASP A 77 -6.77 1.88 3.56
C ASP A 77 -5.45 2.51 3.05
N HIS A 78 -4.74 1.87 2.12
CA HIS A 78 -3.36 2.26 1.78
C HIS A 78 -3.24 3.08 0.49
N LEU A 79 -4.24 3.03 -0.40
CA LEU A 79 -4.23 3.83 -1.62
C LEU A 79 -4.64 5.29 -1.29
N PRO A 80 -3.83 6.31 -1.62
CA PRO A 80 -4.19 7.71 -1.42
C PRO A 80 -5.21 8.17 -2.49
N LEU A 81 -6.42 7.59 -2.45
CA LEU A 81 -7.42 7.75 -3.50
C LEU A 81 -7.84 9.20 -3.68
N GLY A 82 -7.95 9.99 -2.60
CA GLY A 82 -8.22 11.43 -2.70
C GLY A 82 -7.20 12.17 -3.56
N TYR A 83 -5.91 11.81 -3.44
CA TYR A 83 -4.84 12.38 -4.27
C TYR A 83 -5.02 12.02 -5.75
N TYR A 84 -5.29 10.75 -6.07
CA TYR A 84 -5.52 10.33 -7.45
C TYR A 84 -6.79 10.96 -8.03
N MET A 85 -7.89 10.96 -7.26
CA MET A 85 -9.17 11.54 -7.65
C MET A 85 -9.05 13.01 -8.05
N LYS A 86 -8.15 13.79 -7.45
CA LYS A 86 -7.88 15.16 -7.90
C LYS A 86 -7.46 15.21 -9.37
N PHE A 87 -6.44 14.43 -9.75
CA PHE A 87 -5.95 14.44 -11.14
C PHE A 87 -7.00 13.90 -12.08
N ILE A 88 -7.72 12.85 -11.69
CA ILE A 88 -8.84 12.33 -12.47
C ILE A 88 -9.92 13.39 -12.68
N ALA A 89 -10.36 14.07 -11.60
CA ALA A 89 -11.38 15.12 -11.67
C ALA A 89 -10.96 16.30 -12.54
N GLU A 90 -9.67 16.66 -12.54
CA GLU A 90 -9.09 17.66 -13.44
C GLU A 90 -9.11 17.22 -14.92
N ARG A 91 -8.87 15.93 -15.20
CA ARG A 91 -8.97 15.37 -16.56
C ARG A 91 -10.42 15.34 -17.05
N PHE A 92 -11.35 15.03 -16.16
CA PHE A 92 -12.79 15.00 -16.42
C PHE A 92 -13.43 16.39 -16.49
N GLY A 93 -12.71 17.44 -16.07
CA GLY A 93 -13.21 18.82 -16.05
C GLY A 93 -14.14 19.13 -14.87
N ALA A 94 -14.26 18.23 -13.89
CA ALA A 94 -14.99 18.45 -12.65
C ALA A 94 -14.28 19.42 -11.70
N ILE A 95 -12.94 19.50 -11.81
CA ILE A 95 -12.10 20.47 -11.09
C ILE A 95 -11.24 21.23 -12.11
N ARG A 96 -10.92 22.50 -11.80
CA ARG A 96 -9.98 23.29 -12.60
C ARG A 96 -8.59 22.64 -12.56
N ARG A 97 -7.99 22.42 -13.74
CA ARG A 97 -6.61 21.94 -13.85
C ARG A 97 -5.62 22.81 -13.07
N GLY A 98 -4.72 22.17 -12.34
CA GLY A 98 -3.70 22.85 -11.54
C GLY A 98 -4.24 23.55 -10.29
N LEU A 99 -5.44 23.20 -9.83
CA LEU A 99 -5.97 23.71 -8.56
C LEU A 99 -5.12 23.16 -7.41
N THR A 100 -4.53 24.04 -6.62
CA THR A 100 -3.90 23.66 -5.35
C THR A 100 -4.97 23.41 -4.31
N MET A 101 -4.83 22.30 -3.58
CA MET A 101 -5.74 21.87 -2.52
C MET A 101 -4.93 21.56 -1.27
N GLY A 102 -5.46 21.93 -0.10
CA GLY A 102 -4.90 21.46 1.16
C GLY A 102 -5.20 19.98 1.40
N GLU A 103 -4.49 19.35 2.33
CA GLU A 103 -4.66 17.94 2.68
C GLU A 103 -6.12 17.59 3.04
N GLY A 104 -6.77 18.40 3.89
CA GLY A 104 -8.17 18.17 4.26
C GLY A 104 -9.15 18.25 3.08
N GLU A 105 -8.91 19.14 2.12
CA GLU A 105 -9.73 19.21 0.90
C GLU A 105 -9.47 18.01 -0.01
N MET A 106 -8.22 17.56 -0.10
CA MET A 106 -7.85 16.37 -0.87
C MET A 106 -8.54 15.12 -0.33
N ASN A 107 -8.48 14.91 0.98
CA ASN A 107 -9.08 13.75 1.64
C ASN A 107 -10.62 13.78 1.53
N SER A 108 -11.23 14.97 1.38
CA SER A 108 -12.67 15.09 1.13
C SER A 108 -13.11 14.60 -0.25
N LEU A 109 -12.19 14.47 -1.22
CA LEU A 109 -12.53 14.11 -2.59
C LEU A 109 -13.11 12.70 -2.70
N GLU A 110 -12.66 11.78 -1.85
CA GLU A 110 -13.20 10.41 -1.79
C GLU A 110 -14.70 10.42 -1.45
N VAL A 111 -15.10 11.24 -0.49
CA VAL A 111 -16.50 11.41 -0.11
C VAL A 111 -17.28 12.16 -1.18
N ARG A 112 -16.70 13.21 -1.77
CA ARG A 112 -17.37 14.08 -2.75
C ARG A 112 -17.61 13.42 -4.09
N PHE A 113 -16.71 12.55 -4.51
CA PHE A 113 -16.79 11.81 -5.77
C PHE A 113 -17.20 10.35 -5.56
N ALA A 114 -17.60 9.96 -4.35
CA ALA A 114 -18.17 8.65 -4.07
C ALA A 114 -19.31 8.34 -5.05
N ASN A 115 -19.30 7.12 -5.62
CA ASN A 115 -20.28 6.66 -6.60
C ASN A 115 -20.32 7.49 -7.90
N THR A 116 -19.19 8.07 -8.30
CA THR A 116 -19.04 8.75 -9.59
C THR A 116 -17.97 8.05 -10.45
N PRO A 117 -18.00 8.23 -11.79
CA PRO A 117 -16.96 7.69 -12.67
C PRO A 117 -15.55 8.16 -12.32
N ILE A 118 -15.40 9.27 -11.60
CA ILE A 118 -14.09 9.77 -11.12
C ILE A 118 -13.51 8.82 -10.07
N ALA A 119 -14.35 8.29 -9.18
CA ALA A 119 -13.91 7.32 -8.18
C ALA A 119 -13.56 5.97 -8.83
N ASP A 120 -14.42 5.47 -9.73
CA ASP A 120 -14.18 4.21 -10.44
C ASP A 120 -12.86 4.26 -11.25
N GLU A 121 -12.62 5.38 -11.92
CA GLU A 121 -11.41 5.66 -12.66
C GLU A 121 -10.18 5.76 -11.76
N ALA A 122 -10.28 6.45 -10.62
CA ALA A 122 -9.18 6.62 -9.68
C ALA A 122 -8.74 5.28 -9.09
N VAL A 123 -9.69 4.44 -8.68
CA VAL A 123 -9.40 3.08 -8.21
C VAL A 123 -8.74 2.28 -9.33
N ARG A 124 -9.32 2.25 -10.53
CA ARG A 124 -8.75 1.48 -11.64
C ARG A 124 -7.32 1.93 -12.00
N GLU A 125 -7.07 3.23 -12.07
CA GLU A 125 -5.73 3.76 -12.39
C GLU A 125 -4.74 3.50 -11.26
N ALA A 126 -5.14 3.64 -9.99
CA ALA A 126 -4.30 3.32 -8.85
C ALA A 126 -3.89 1.83 -8.85
N LEU A 127 -4.85 0.93 -9.06
CA LEU A 127 -4.58 -0.51 -9.13
C LEU A 127 -3.70 -0.88 -10.32
N LEU A 128 -3.80 -0.16 -11.43
CA LEU A 128 -3.00 -0.43 -12.63
C LEU A 128 -1.56 0.08 -12.50
N LEU A 129 -1.35 1.22 -11.86
CA LEU A 129 -0.06 1.93 -11.84
C LEU A 129 0.72 1.76 -10.55
N HIS A 130 0.05 1.46 -9.45
CA HIS A 130 0.62 1.53 -8.10
C HIS A 130 0.48 0.24 -7.30
N ALA A 131 -0.19 -0.78 -7.84
CA ALA A 131 -0.32 -2.07 -7.19
C ALA A 131 -0.05 -3.25 -8.14
N ASP A 132 0.55 -4.31 -7.63
CA ASP A 132 0.73 -5.59 -8.34
C ASP A 132 0.45 -6.77 -7.41
N PHE A 133 -0.84 -6.96 -7.11
CA PHE A 133 -1.30 -8.01 -6.21
C PHE A 133 -1.09 -9.42 -6.78
N GLU A 134 -1.17 -9.59 -8.10
CA GLU A 134 -0.90 -10.90 -8.71
C GLU A 134 0.55 -11.31 -8.47
N ARG A 135 1.50 -10.40 -8.70
CA ARG A 135 2.91 -10.70 -8.47
C ARG A 135 3.22 -10.93 -7.00
N VAL A 136 2.58 -10.20 -6.08
CA VAL A 136 2.74 -10.43 -4.64
C VAL A 136 2.19 -11.80 -4.23
N ARG A 137 1.03 -12.21 -4.74
CA ARG A 137 0.49 -13.56 -4.53
C ARG A 137 1.43 -14.64 -5.05
N GLU A 138 2.03 -14.43 -6.22
CA GLU A 138 3.06 -15.33 -6.73
C GLU A 138 4.25 -15.41 -5.77
N ILE A 139 4.81 -14.27 -5.33
CA ILE A 139 5.99 -14.26 -4.45
C ILE A 139 5.72 -14.92 -3.09
N ILE A 140 4.56 -14.69 -2.49
CA ILE A 140 4.18 -15.27 -1.19
C ILE A 140 3.77 -16.74 -1.35
N GLY A 141 2.97 -17.03 -2.37
CA GLY A 141 2.52 -18.38 -2.70
C GLY A 141 3.63 -19.30 -3.19
N LYS A 142 4.69 -18.71 -3.81
CA LYS A 142 6.07 -19.17 -4.12
C LYS A 142 6.67 -18.45 -5.34
#